data_AF-A0A7S1YQA9-F1
#
_entry.id   AF-A0A7S1YQA9-F1
#
_cell.length_a   1.000
_cell.length_b   1.000
_cell.length_c   1.000
_cell.angle_alpha   90.00
_cell.angle_beta   90.00
_cell.angle_gamma   90.00
#
_symmetry.space_group_name_H-M   'P 1'
#
loop_
_entity.id
_entity.type
_entity.pdbx_description
1 polymer ?
#
loop_
_entity_poly.entity_id
_entity_poly.type
_entity_poly.pdbx_seq_one_letter_code
_entity_poly.pdbx_strand_id
1 'polypeptide(L)'
;KRLSTNKKSILSLSFCNVNRMRFTLASLASLYICLAPVVIEADSTQPAFVVIPTRRNACNTFQKSILKPKTTTTTTTTVRMSSNENEEWKIQGEEIIKKAAMEAGASPDQITISWKPTRVIVTVSGTQDKELVLSAIDDEDDDDDNVILDEEEDYDDDVLEEQEQNDNPKEEKEGLDITSIARAINAALDGEEGSLGWQIAFNHEIEVTTPGISDILEGSVMFEAYRGFDVIMQGVDPKKPGKKKVLEGKLVERDDKFTKVNVKGRVVKMKNEDVEFVKLPKAKREKGVR
;
A
#
# COMPACT_ATOMS: atom_id res chain seq x y z
N LYS A 1 -31.69 -49.44 27.20
CA LYS A 1 -31.78 -50.13 25.89
C LYS A 1 -31.18 -49.21 24.82
N ARG A 2 -30.06 -49.66 24.21
CA ARG A 2 -29.45 -49.23 22.91
C ARG A 2 -28.86 -47.80 22.85
N LEU A 3 -27.53 -47.62 23.05
CA LEU A 3 -26.43 -47.66 22.05
C LEU A 3 -26.58 -46.52 21.01
N SER A 4 -25.91 -45.37 21.12
CA SER A 4 -24.47 -45.05 21.03
C SER A 4 -23.78 -45.59 19.77
N THR A 5 -23.75 -44.78 18.71
CA THR A 5 -22.72 -44.78 17.66
C THR A 5 -22.70 -43.44 16.93
N ASN A 6 -21.77 -42.54 17.28
CA ASN A 6 -21.42 -41.40 16.43
C ASN A 6 -20.08 -41.72 15.75
N LYS A 7 -20.14 -41.92 14.43
CA LYS A 7 -19.01 -42.31 13.58
C LYS A 7 -18.00 -41.15 13.54
N LYS A 8 -16.78 -41.41 14.01
CA LYS A 8 -15.61 -40.57 13.74
C LYS A 8 -15.13 -40.85 12.32
N SER A 9 -15.22 -39.84 11.46
CA SER A 9 -14.55 -39.84 10.15
C SER A 9 -13.12 -39.35 10.36
N ILE A 10 -12.16 -40.27 10.20
CA ILE A 10 -10.72 -39.97 10.22
C ILE A 10 -10.36 -39.49 8.81
N LEU A 11 -10.00 -38.21 8.68
CA LEU A 11 -9.34 -37.69 7.48
C LEU A 11 -7.88 -38.11 7.54
N SER A 12 -7.53 -39.09 6.71
CA SER A 12 -6.16 -39.48 6.39
C SER A 12 -5.67 -38.60 5.24
N LEU A 13 -4.94 -37.54 5.56
CA LEU A 13 -4.15 -36.79 4.57
C LEU A 13 -2.73 -37.36 4.57
N SER A 14 -2.43 -38.18 3.57
CA SER A 14 -1.07 -38.62 3.25
C SER A 14 -0.26 -37.42 2.75
N PHE A 15 0.76 -37.04 3.51
CA PHE A 15 1.88 -36.24 3.01
C PHE A 15 2.87 -37.16 2.28
N CYS A 16 2.87 -37.08 0.96
CA CYS A 16 3.96 -37.46 0.06
C CYS A 16 4.15 -36.23 -0.85
N ASN A 17 5.32 -35.75 -1.23
CA ASN A 17 6.65 -36.35 -1.20
C ASN A 17 7.70 -35.22 -1.30
N VAL A 18 8.84 -35.50 -0.72
CA VAL A 18 10.06 -34.69 -0.71
C VAL A 18 10.64 -34.59 -2.12
N ASN A 19 10.69 -33.40 -2.71
CA ASN A 19 11.58 -33.14 -3.84
C ASN A 19 12.87 -32.48 -3.34
N ARG A 20 13.83 -33.37 -3.09
CA ARG A 20 15.21 -33.11 -2.71
C ARG A 20 15.96 -32.56 -3.93
N MET A 21 16.27 -31.25 -3.92
CA MET A 21 17.25 -30.68 -4.84
C MET A 21 18.58 -31.41 -4.70
N ARG A 22 19.11 -31.90 -5.82
CA ARG A 22 20.52 -32.21 -6.02
C ARG A 22 21.01 -31.31 -7.15
N PHE A 23 21.57 -30.17 -6.79
CA PHE A 23 22.42 -29.42 -7.72
C PHE A 23 23.79 -30.07 -7.72
N THR A 24 24.09 -30.75 -8.83
CA THR A 24 25.42 -31.28 -9.12
C THR A 24 26.32 -30.12 -9.52
N LEU A 25 27.26 -29.77 -8.65
CA LEU A 25 28.47 -29.03 -9.00
C LEU A 25 29.29 -29.87 -9.99
N ALA A 26 29.36 -29.45 -11.25
CA ALA A 26 30.36 -29.94 -12.18
C ALA A 26 30.66 -28.91 -13.27
N SER A 27 31.96 -28.69 -13.44
CA SER A 27 32.64 -28.26 -14.67
C SER A 27 32.78 -26.76 -14.94
N LEU A 28 33.85 -26.22 -14.36
CA LEU A 28 34.99 -25.61 -15.05
C LEU A 28 34.83 -25.42 -16.57
N ALA A 29 34.97 -24.17 -17.04
CA ALA A 29 35.87 -23.83 -18.15
C ALA A 29 36.03 -22.30 -18.27
N SER A 30 37.20 -21.84 -17.79
CA SER A 30 38.05 -20.82 -18.42
C SER A 30 37.45 -20.02 -19.58
N LEU A 31 37.14 -18.75 -19.33
CA LEU A 31 37.19 -17.72 -20.37
C LEU A 31 37.78 -16.44 -19.77
N TYR A 32 39.10 -16.38 -19.76
CA TYR A 32 39.86 -15.13 -19.65
C TYR A 32 39.54 -14.30 -20.89
N ILE A 33 38.66 -13.30 -20.76
CA ILE A 33 38.56 -12.23 -21.76
C ILE A 33 39.43 -11.08 -21.26
N CYS A 34 40.49 -10.80 -22.02
CA CYS A 34 41.35 -9.65 -21.86
C CYS A 34 40.53 -8.36 -22.08
N LEU A 35 40.30 -7.59 -21.01
CA LEU A 35 39.83 -6.22 -21.14
C LEU A 35 41.05 -5.29 -21.16
N ALA A 36 41.25 -4.64 -22.30
CA ALA A 36 42.18 -3.54 -22.45
C ALA A 36 41.72 -2.32 -21.61
N PRO A 37 42.65 -1.53 -21.04
CA PRO A 37 42.28 -0.30 -20.36
C PRO A 37 41.83 0.75 -21.38
N VAL A 38 40.53 1.08 -21.36
CA VAL A 38 40.00 2.26 -22.05
C VAL A 38 40.39 3.48 -21.22
N VAL A 39 41.33 4.25 -21.75
CA VAL A 39 41.66 5.59 -21.30
C VAL A 39 40.49 6.50 -21.69
N ILE A 40 39.73 6.99 -20.70
CA ILE A 40 38.72 8.02 -20.90
C ILE A 40 39.38 9.36 -20.59
N GLU A 41 39.63 10.14 -21.65
CA GLU A 41 39.99 11.56 -21.54
C GLU A 41 38.80 12.33 -20.95
N ALA A 42 39.03 12.94 -19.78
CA ALA A 42 38.09 13.85 -19.15
C ALA A 42 38.18 15.20 -19.85
N ASP A 43 37.28 15.46 -20.79
CA ASP A 43 37.14 16.77 -21.40
C ASP A 43 36.26 17.65 -20.50
N SER A 44 36.89 18.70 -19.99
CA SER A 44 36.26 19.75 -19.20
C SER A 44 35.48 20.67 -20.14
N THR A 45 34.17 20.86 -19.95
CA THR A 45 33.52 22.18 -20.16
C THR A 45 32.02 22.21 -19.75
N GLN A 46 31.76 23.05 -18.75
CA GLN A 46 30.57 23.89 -18.48
C GLN A 46 29.26 23.30 -17.91
N PRO A 47 28.66 23.99 -16.91
CA PRO A 47 27.34 23.68 -16.37
C PRO A 47 26.22 24.26 -17.25
N ALA A 48 25.42 23.39 -17.86
CA ALA A 48 24.16 23.79 -18.48
C ALA A 48 23.05 23.78 -17.42
N PHE A 49 22.58 24.98 -17.04
CA PHE A 49 21.34 25.19 -16.33
C PHE A 49 20.16 24.58 -17.12
N VAL A 50 19.53 23.55 -16.58
CA VAL A 50 18.23 23.07 -17.08
C VAL A 50 17.13 23.87 -16.37
N VAL A 51 16.64 24.89 -17.07
CA VAL A 51 15.42 25.61 -16.69
C VAL A 51 14.23 24.67 -16.92
N ILE A 52 13.57 24.25 -15.84
CA ILE A 52 12.30 23.51 -15.89
C ILE A 52 11.19 24.49 -16.34
N PRO A 53 10.54 24.29 -17.50
CA PRO A 53 9.39 25.11 -17.84
C PRO A 53 8.19 24.68 -17.00
N THR A 54 7.86 25.46 -15.98
CA THR A 54 6.54 25.42 -15.34
C THR A 54 5.48 25.74 -16.39
N ARG A 55 4.67 24.75 -16.78
CA ARG A 55 3.45 24.96 -17.56
C ARG A 55 2.49 25.84 -16.75
N ARG A 56 2.44 27.13 -17.10
CA ARG A 56 1.36 28.03 -16.70
C ARG A 56 0.05 27.51 -17.30
N ASN A 57 -0.92 27.21 -16.45
CA ASN A 57 -2.31 27.07 -16.84
C ASN A 57 -2.82 28.42 -17.35
N ALA A 58 -2.83 28.59 -18.67
CA ALA A 58 -3.48 29.73 -19.31
C ALA A 58 -5.00 29.58 -19.19
N CYS A 59 -5.59 30.52 -18.46
CA CYS A 59 -7.02 30.80 -18.40
C CYS A 59 -7.56 31.06 -19.81
N ASN A 60 -8.39 30.16 -20.32
CA ASN A 60 -8.98 30.28 -21.64
C ASN A 60 -10.22 31.18 -21.54
N THR A 61 -10.03 32.46 -21.86
CA THR A 61 -11.12 33.43 -22.01
C THR A 61 -11.84 33.13 -23.33
N PHE A 62 -13.10 32.71 -23.21
CA PHE A 62 -14.01 32.44 -24.31
C PHE A 62 -14.22 33.69 -25.18
N GLN A 63 -13.65 33.71 -26.39
CA GLN A 63 -14.11 34.57 -27.47
C GLN A 63 -14.81 33.73 -28.54
N LYS A 64 -16.12 33.93 -28.67
CA LYS A 64 -16.96 33.38 -29.75
C LYS A 64 -16.60 34.07 -31.07
N SER A 65 -15.73 33.46 -31.87
CA SER A 65 -15.64 33.76 -33.30
C SER A 65 -16.33 32.66 -34.09
N ILE A 66 -17.48 33.00 -34.67
CA ILE A 66 -18.26 32.17 -35.59
C ILE A 66 -17.48 32.10 -36.92
N LEU A 67 -16.70 31.04 -37.10
CA LEU A 67 -16.15 30.67 -38.39
C LEU A 67 -16.59 29.24 -38.69
N LYS A 68 -17.29 29.09 -39.82
CA LYS A 68 -17.84 27.81 -40.30
C LYS A 68 -16.67 26.86 -40.61
N PRO A 69 -16.56 25.68 -39.97
CA PRO A 69 -15.50 24.74 -40.28
C PRO A 69 -15.74 24.13 -41.66
N LYS A 70 -14.70 24.20 -42.49
CA LYS A 70 -14.58 23.48 -43.75
C LYS A 70 -14.44 21.99 -43.42
N THR A 71 -15.33 21.17 -43.95
CA THR A 71 -15.38 19.73 -43.74
C THR A 71 -14.13 19.07 -44.35
N THR A 72 -13.09 18.89 -43.54
CA THR A 72 -11.97 18.00 -43.87
C THR A 72 -12.27 16.65 -43.25
N THR A 73 -12.58 15.68 -44.12
CA THR A 73 -12.85 14.29 -43.74
C THR A 73 -11.53 13.64 -43.29
N THR A 74 -11.19 13.77 -42.01
CA THR A 74 -10.17 12.95 -41.38
C THR A 74 -10.81 11.59 -41.09
N THR A 75 -10.47 10.59 -41.89
CA THR A 75 -10.82 9.19 -41.68
C THR A 75 -10.19 8.72 -40.38
N THR A 76 -10.85 8.99 -39.26
CA THR A 76 -10.51 8.39 -37.98
C THR A 76 -11.00 6.96 -38.09
N THR A 77 -10.11 6.05 -38.46
CA THR A 77 -10.36 4.62 -38.38
C THR A 77 -10.56 4.28 -36.91
N THR A 78 -11.80 4.39 -36.46
CA THR A 78 -12.25 3.81 -35.19
C THR A 78 -12.16 2.30 -35.39
N VAL A 79 -10.98 1.75 -35.15
CA VAL A 79 -10.77 0.32 -35.05
C VAL A 79 -11.67 -0.12 -33.90
N ARG A 80 -12.81 -0.70 -34.26
CA ARG A 80 -13.76 -1.29 -33.33
C ARG A 80 -13.13 -2.60 -32.88
N MET A 81 -12.11 -2.50 -32.03
CA MET A 81 -11.42 -3.65 -31.47
C MET A 81 -12.46 -4.48 -30.71
N SER A 82 -12.53 -5.75 -31.08
CA SER A 82 -13.48 -6.67 -30.49
C SER A 82 -13.23 -6.72 -28.99
N SER A 83 -14.28 -6.67 -28.18
CA SER A 83 -14.20 -6.51 -26.72
C SER A 83 -13.33 -7.57 -26.02
N ASN A 84 -13.02 -8.68 -26.70
CA ASN A 84 -12.25 -9.80 -26.16
C ASN A 84 -10.72 -9.60 -26.24
N GLU A 85 -10.20 -8.90 -27.26
CA GLU A 85 -8.74 -8.63 -27.38
C GLU A 85 -8.25 -7.65 -26.30
N ASN A 86 -9.17 -6.84 -25.76
CA ASN A 86 -8.87 -5.88 -24.70
C ASN A 86 -8.62 -6.50 -23.33
N GLU A 87 -8.84 -7.81 -23.16
CA GLU A 87 -8.65 -8.49 -21.87
C GLU A 87 -7.32 -9.27 -21.82
N GLU A 88 -6.79 -9.74 -22.95
CA GLU A 88 -5.57 -10.56 -22.97
C GLU A 88 -4.34 -9.80 -22.47
N TRP A 89 -4.13 -8.57 -22.95
CA TRP A 89 -3.01 -7.73 -22.50
C TRP A 89 -3.11 -7.36 -21.01
N LYS A 90 -4.33 -7.27 -20.46
CA LYS A 90 -4.54 -7.02 -19.02
C LYS A 90 -4.17 -8.24 -18.19
N ILE A 91 -4.56 -9.43 -18.64
CA ILE A 91 -4.22 -10.69 -17.95
C ILE A 91 -2.69 -10.86 -17.91
N GLN A 92 -2.02 -10.66 -19.05
CA GLN A 92 -0.56 -10.73 -19.13
C GLN A 92 0.12 -9.61 -18.29
N GLY A 93 -0.44 -8.39 -18.31
CA GLY A 93 0.03 -7.29 -17.47
C GLY A 93 -0.10 -7.57 -15.97
N GLU A 94 -1.24 -8.15 -15.55
CA GLU A 94 -1.44 -8.58 -14.17
C GLU A 94 -0.45 -9.66 -13.75
N GLU A 95 -0.11 -10.58 -14.64
CA GLU A 95 0.88 -11.62 -14.38
C GLU A 95 2.28 -11.03 -14.17
N ILE A 96 2.71 -10.08 -15.01
CA ILE A 96 3.99 -9.37 -14.85
C ILE A 96 4.03 -8.63 -13.50
N ILE A 97 2.97 -7.88 -13.18
CA ILE A 97 2.91 -7.10 -11.93
C ILE A 97 2.92 -8.03 -10.71
N LYS A 98 2.13 -9.12 -10.73
CA LYS A 98 2.12 -10.11 -9.64
C LYS A 98 3.47 -10.78 -9.46
N LYS A 99 4.14 -11.15 -10.56
CA LYS A 99 5.47 -11.76 -10.51
C LYS A 99 6.49 -10.83 -9.89
N ALA A 100 6.55 -9.57 -10.33
CA ALA A 100 7.46 -8.57 -9.77
C ALA A 100 7.19 -8.30 -8.27
N ALA A 101 5.92 -8.23 -7.87
CA ALA A 101 5.56 -8.06 -6.47
C ALA A 101 5.93 -9.28 -5.61
N MET A 102 5.82 -10.50 -6.14
CA MET A 102 6.27 -11.72 -5.44
C MET A 102 7.80 -11.77 -5.30
N GLU A 103 8.55 -11.30 -6.29
CA GLU A 103 10.02 -11.17 -6.22
C GLU A 103 10.45 -10.17 -5.13
N ALA A 104 9.63 -9.15 -4.86
CA ALA A 104 9.81 -8.20 -3.75
C ALA A 104 9.28 -8.70 -2.39
N GLY A 105 8.79 -9.94 -2.30
CA GLY A 105 8.38 -10.58 -1.05
C GLY A 105 6.87 -10.54 -0.72
N ALA A 106 6.02 -10.01 -1.61
CA ALA A 106 4.57 -10.02 -1.39
C ALA A 106 3.96 -11.39 -1.70
N SER A 107 2.96 -11.81 -0.91
CA SER A 107 2.20 -13.03 -1.21
C SER A 107 1.15 -12.79 -2.30
N PRO A 108 0.81 -13.80 -3.12
CA PRO A 108 -0.15 -13.63 -4.23
C PRO A 108 -1.55 -13.22 -3.75
N ASP A 109 -1.96 -13.66 -2.56
CA ASP A 109 -3.27 -13.34 -1.98
C ASP A 109 -3.35 -11.91 -1.42
N GLN A 110 -2.20 -11.26 -1.20
CA GLN A 110 -2.12 -9.89 -0.68
C GLN A 110 -2.29 -8.84 -1.77
N ILE A 111 -2.12 -9.21 -3.04
CA ILE A 111 -2.06 -8.27 -4.15
C ILE A 111 -3.41 -8.23 -4.87
N THR A 112 -4.05 -7.06 -4.87
CA THR A 112 -5.25 -6.79 -5.65
C THR A 112 -4.96 -5.73 -6.71
N ILE A 113 -5.21 -6.03 -7.98
CA ILE A 113 -4.97 -5.12 -9.11
C ILE A 113 -6.29 -4.59 -9.64
N SER A 114 -6.41 -3.27 -9.82
CA SER A 114 -7.58 -2.63 -10.41
C SER A 114 -7.19 -1.75 -11.60
N TRP A 115 -7.59 -2.18 -12.79
CA TRP A 115 -7.41 -1.41 -14.03
C TRP A 115 -8.43 -0.27 -14.13
N LYS A 116 -7.95 0.95 -14.29
CA LYS A 116 -8.72 2.13 -14.69
C LYS A 116 -8.23 2.60 -16.06
N PRO A 117 -9.01 3.41 -16.81
CA PRO A 117 -8.64 3.83 -18.17
C PRO A 117 -7.27 4.52 -18.31
N THR A 118 -6.79 5.18 -17.26
CA THR A 118 -5.52 5.95 -17.28
C THR A 118 -4.53 5.49 -16.21
N ARG A 119 -4.95 4.59 -15.31
CA ARG A 119 -4.14 4.20 -14.16
C ARG A 119 -4.37 2.75 -13.76
N VAL A 120 -3.33 2.11 -13.27
CA VAL A 120 -3.35 0.78 -12.66
C VAL A 120 -3.11 0.96 -11.17
N ILE A 121 -4.11 0.59 -10.36
CA ILE A 121 -3.99 0.65 -8.91
C ILE A 121 -3.62 -0.75 -8.43
N VAL A 122 -2.43 -0.86 -7.85
CA VAL A 122 -1.94 -2.09 -7.21
C VAL A 122 -2.09 -1.91 -5.71
N THR A 123 -3.04 -2.61 -5.11
CA THR A 123 -3.29 -2.59 -3.68
C THR A 123 -2.60 -3.77 -3.01
N VAL A 124 -1.64 -3.50 -2.14
CA VAL A 124 -0.89 -4.52 -1.38
C VAL A 124 -1.42 -4.55 0.05
N SER A 125 -2.12 -5.63 0.39
CA SER A 125 -2.62 -5.86 1.75
C SER A 125 -1.51 -6.44 2.60
N GLY A 126 -0.96 -5.66 3.53
CA GLY A 126 -0.06 -6.20 4.54
C GLY A 126 -0.80 -7.27 5.36
N THR A 127 -0.16 -8.40 5.63
CA THR A 127 -0.57 -9.26 6.75
C THR A 127 -0.45 -8.41 8.00
N GLN A 128 -1.56 -7.81 8.44
CA GLN A 128 -1.68 -7.17 9.75
C GLN A 128 -1.67 -8.24 10.85
N ASP A 129 -0.85 -9.28 10.73
CA ASP A 129 -0.62 -10.19 11.82
C ASP A 129 0.13 -9.42 12.89
N LYS A 130 -0.70 -8.85 13.76
CA LYS A 130 -0.67 -8.88 15.22
C LYS A 130 0.67 -8.53 15.82
N GLU A 131 0.63 -7.57 16.74
CA GLU A 131 1.80 -6.98 17.38
C GLU A 131 2.59 -6.07 16.43
N LEU A 132 1.95 -4.98 16.00
CA LEU A 132 2.62 -3.71 16.21
C LEU A 132 2.84 -3.59 17.72
N VAL A 133 3.96 -4.14 18.18
CA VAL A 133 4.54 -3.83 19.47
C VAL A 133 4.72 -2.32 19.39
N LEU A 134 3.78 -1.60 20.00
CA LEU A 134 4.02 -0.28 20.55
C LEU A 134 5.08 -0.48 21.65
N SER A 135 6.29 -0.86 21.25
CA SER A 135 7.45 -0.83 22.11
C SER A 135 7.72 0.65 22.27
N ALA A 136 7.16 1.18 23.35
CA ALA A 136 7.72 2.28 24.11
C ALA A 136 8.41 3.33 23.24
N ILE A 137 7.59 4.22 22.68
CA ILE A 137 7.95 5.63 22.78
C ILE A 137 7.58 6.01 24.22
N ASP A 138 8.37 5.49 25.18
CA ASP A 138 8.56 6.15 26.46
C ASP A 138 9.47 7.33 26.12
N ASP A 139 8.86 8.39 25.60
CA ASP A 139 9.44 9.73 25.72
C ASP A 139 9.28 10.13 27.20
N GLU A 140 9.97 9.40 28.09
CA GLU A 140 10.46 9.96 29.34
C GLU A 140 11.64 10.87 28.96
N ASP A 141 11.31 11.99 28.29
CA ASP A 141 12.21 13.15 28.28
C ASP A 141 12.18 13.69 29.71
N ASP A 142 13.11 13.14 30.48
CA ASP A 142 13.70 13.73 31.67
C ASP A 142 13.96 15.24 31.42
N ASP A 143 13.54 16.02 32.40
CA ASP A 143 13.83 17.43 32.57
C ASP A 143 15.36 17.67 32.56
N ASP A 144 15.97 17.89 31.39
CA ASP A 144 17.32 18.46 31.29
C ASP A 144 17.22 19.96 30.96
N ASP A 145 17.16 20.74 32.05
CA ASP A 145 17.41 22.17 32.14
C ASP A 145 18.77 22.52 31.49
N ASN A 146 18.80 22.76 30.16
CA ASN A 146 20.00 23.28 29.52
C ASN A 146 20.09 24.80 29.71
N VAL A 147 21.10 25.18 30.49
CA VAL A 147 21.48 26.53 30.90
C VAL A 147 21.81 27.37 29.67
N ILE A 148 21.12 28.49 29.52
CA ILE A 148 21.52 29.58 28.61
C ILE A 148 22.83 30.17 29.15
N LEU A 149 23.96 29.83 28.50
CA LEU A 149 25.19 30.60 28.60
C LEU A 149 25.32 31.43 27.32
N ASP A 150 25.03 32.72 27.47
CA ASP A 150 25.42 33.77 26.52
C ASP A 150 26.94 33.81 26.44
N GLU A 151 27.52 33.31 25.35
CA GLU A 151 28.89 33.64 24.94
C GLU A 151 28.85 33.97 23.43
N GLU A 152 28.88 35.27 23.13
CA GLU A 152 29.13 35.80 21.80
C GLU A 152 30.59 35.49 21.42
N GLU A 153 30.81 34.55 20.50
CA GLU A 153 32.07 34.43 19.77
C GLU A 153 31.79 34.36 18.25
N ASP A 154 32.27 35.39 17.55
CA ASP A 154 32.36 35.47 16.09
C ASP A 154 33.29 34.35 15.57
N TYR A 155 32.72 33.34 14.90
CA TYR A 155 33.49 32.34 14.16
C TYR A 155 33.28 32.50 12.64
N ASP A 156 34.40 32.65 11.96
CA ASP A 156 34.52 32.76 10.51
C ASP A 156 34.06 31.49 9.78
N ASP A 157 33.25 31.75 8.77
CA ASP A 157 32.87 31.01 7.57
C ASP A 157 33.89 29.95 7.10
N ASP A 158 33.56 28.67 7.30
CA ASP A 158 33.92 27.51 6.45
C ASP A 158 33.14 26.27 6.93
N VAL A 159 31.81 26.28 6.71
CA VAL A 159 30.93 25.14 7.02
C VAL A 159 31.13 24.05 5.97
N LEU A 160 32.07 23.14 6.24
CA LEU A 160 32.12 21.84 5.58
C LEU A 160 30.87 21.05 5.98
N GLU A 161 30.01 20.76 5.01
CA GLU A 161 28.86 19.86 5.16
C GLU A 161 29.36 18.44 5.47
N GLU A 162 29.63 18.17 6.75
CA GLU A 162 29.79 16.81 7.25
C GLU A 162 28.42 16.14 7.17
N GLN A 163 28.22 15.37 6.09
CA GLN A 163 27.10 14.45 5.99
C GLN A 163 27.29 13.35 7.05
N GLU A 164 26.74 13.60 8.24
CA GLU A 164 26.60 12.58 9.27
C GLU A 164 25.79 11.41 8.69
N GLN A 165 26.50 10.37 8.28
CA GLN A 165 25.95 9.04 8.09
C GLN A 165 25.44 8.57 9.45
N ASN A 166 24.17 8.88 9.73
CA ASN A 166 23.43 8.34 10.84
C ASN A 166 23.12 6.86 10.53
N ASP A 167 24.15 6.01 10.65
CA ASP A 167 24.10 4.56 10.57
C ASP A 167 23.50 3.99 11.86
N ASN A 168 22.30 4.47 12.24
CA ASN A 168 21.51 3.78 13.24
C ASN A 168 21.09 2.44 12.60
N PRO A 169 21.51 1.28 13.13
CA PRO A 169 21.06 -0.01 12.61
C PRO A 169 19.54 -0.06 12.78
N LYS A 170 18.82 0.29 11.72
CA LYS A 170 17.39 0.09 11.61
C LYS A 170 17.18 -1.40 11.79
N GLU A 171 16.69 -1.80 12.95
CA GLU A 171 16.04 -3.08 13.11
C GLU A 171 15.05 -3.19 11.95
N GLU A 172 15.36 -4.09 11.02
CA GLU A 172 14.55 -4.37 9.86
C GLU A 172 13.24 -4.97 10.39
N LYS A 173 12.29 -4.09 10.71
CA LYS A 173 10.92 -4.50 10.98
C LYS A 173 10.52 -5.35 9.78
N GLU A 174 10.14 -6.60 10.03
CA GLU A 174 9.69 -7.60 9.05
C GLU A 174 8.34 -7.20 8.43
N GLY A 175 8.18 -5.93 8.06
CA GLY A 175 7.06 -5.39 7.32
C GLY A 175 7.35 -5.45 5.83
N LEU A 176 6.30 -5.69 5.05
CA LEU A 176 6.37 -5.59 3.60
C LEU A 176 6.73 -4.14 3.22
N ASP A 177 7.91 -3.96 2.61
CA ASP A 177 8.32 -2.66 2.10
C ASP A 177 7.57 -2.35 0.79
N ILE A 178 6.61 -1.45 0.88
CA ILE A 178 5.82 -0.99 -0.27
C ILE A 178 6.73 -0.35 -1.33
N THR A 179 7.84 0.26 -0.89
CA THR A 179 8.80 0.93 -1.77
C THR A 179 9.55 -0.09 -2.63
N SER A 180 9.99 -1.21 -2.04
CA SER A 180 10.65 -2.29 -2.77
C SER A 180 9.71 -2.91 -3.81
N ILE A 181 8.44 -3.11 -3.46
CA ILE A 181 7.41 -3.62 -4.38
C ILE A 181 7.21 -2.64 -5.55
N ALA A 182 7.07 -1.35 -5.28
CA ALA A 182 6.91 -0.34 -6.31
C ALA A 182 8.12 -0.28 -7.25
N ARG A 183 9.34 -0.37 -6.71
CA ARG A 183 10.57 -0.42 -7.49
C ARG A 183 10.65 -1.68 -8.36
N ALA A 184 10.29 -2.84 -7.82
CA ALA A 184 10.29 -4.11 -8.56
C ALA A 184 9.28 -4.08 -9.72
N ILE A 185 8.07 -3.55 -9.48
CA ILE A 185 7.05 -3.41 -10.53
C ILE A 185 7.53 -2.47 -11.64
N ASN A 186 8.08 -1.31 -11.28
CA ASN A 186 8.60 -0.37 -12.28
C ASN A 186 9.75 -0.99 -13.08
N ALA A 187 10.67 -1.71 -12.43
CA ALA A 187 11.75 -2.42 -13.12
C ALA A 187 11.26 -3.52 -14.07
N ALA A 188 10.19 -4.23 -13.71
CA ALA A 188 9.61 -5.28 -14.55
C ALA A 188 8.87 -4.71 -15.78
N LEU A 189 8.45 -3.45 -15.74
CA LEU A 189 7.71 -2.79 -16.82
C LEU A 189 8.59 -1.89 -17.70
N ASP A 190 9.81 -1.58 -17.26
CA ASP A 190 10.83 -0.81 -18.00
C ASP A 190 11.53 -1.65 -19.10
N GLY A 191 10.76 -2.47 -19.83
CA GLY A 191 11.27 -3.31 -20.91
C GLY A 191 11.57 -2.53 -22.20
N GLU A 192 12.10 -3.24 -23.20
CA GLU A 192 12.37 -2.68 -24.53
C GLU A 192 11.12 -2.05 -25.18
N GLU A 193 11.32 -1.02 -26.01
CA GLU A 193 10.24 -0.36 -26.74
C GLU A 193 9.44 -1.36 -27.58
N GLY A 194 8.12 -1.38 -27.38
CA GLY A 194 7.22 -2.34 -28.03
C GLY A 194 6.93 -3.60 -27.21
N SER A 195 7.66 -3.86 -26.12
CA SER A 195 7.29 -4.91 -25.16
C SER A 195 5.93 -4.60 -24.49
N LEU A 196 5.26 -5.64 -23.99
CA LEU A 196 3.97 -5.47 -23.29
C LEU A 196 4.11 -4.56 -22.06
N GLY A 197 5.18 -4.73 -21.28
CA GLY A 197 5.46 -3.92 -20.10
C GLY A 197 5.59 -2.43 -20.45
N TRP A 198 6.34 -2.13 -21.52
CA TRP A 198 6.49 -0.77 -22.02
C TRP A 198 5.15 -0.16 -22.47
N GLN A 199 4.31 -0.92 -23.17
CA GLN A 199 2.98 -0.45 -23.60
C GLN A 199 2.05 -0.15 -22.41
N ILE A 200 2.14 -0.94 -21.33
CA ILE A 200 1.38 -0.70 -20.10
C ILE A 200 1.87 0.59 -19.45
N ALA A 201 3.18 0.74 -19.24
CA ALA A 201 3.80 1.91 -18.62
C ALA A 201 3.60 3.20 -19.42
N PHE A 202 3.57 3.12 -20.75
CA PHE A 202 3.33 4.28 -21.62
C PHE A 202 1.87 4.78 -21.56
N ASN A 203 0.91 3.86 -21.45
CA ASN A 203 -0.52 4.20 -21.52
C ASN A 203 -1.17 4.41 -20.15
N HIS A 204 -0.60 3.87 -19.07
CA HIS A 204 -1.19 3.90 -17.74
C HIS A 204 -0.17 4.34 -16.67
N GLU A 205 -0.63 5.18 -15.75
CA GLU A 205 0.08 5.50 -14.53
C GLU A 205 -0.06 4.36 -13.50
N ILE A 206 1.02 3.98 -12.83
CA ILE A 206 1.03 2.87 -11.88
C ILE A 206 1.07 3.43 -10.47
N GLU A 207 0.04 3.10 -9.69
CA GLU A 207 -0.15 3.58 -8.34
C GLU A 207 -0.11 2.38 -7.38
N VAL A 208 0.96 2.24 -6.60
CA VAL A 208 1.06 1.21 -5.56
C VAL A 208 0.55 1.79 -4.24
N THR A 209 -0.46 1.15 -3.67
CA THR A 209 -1.17 1.63 -2.48
C THR A 209 -1.34 0.53 -1.44
N THR A 210 -1.48 0.93 -0.18
CA THR A 210 -2.04 0.04 0.85
C THR A 210 -3.57 0.07 0.77
N PRO A 211 -4.26 -1.02 1.16
CA PRO A 211 -5.70 -0.95 1.34
C PRO A 211 -6.00 0.17 2.32
N GLY A 212 -7.04 0.97 2.02
CA GLY A 212 -7.51 1.98 2.95
C GLY A 212 -7.92 1.34 4.28
N ILE A 213 -7.85 2.12 5.36
CA ILE A 213 -8.36 1.69 6.66
C ILE A 213 -9.82 1.28 6.49
N SER A 214 -10.16 0.06 6.92
CA SER A 214 -11.52 -0.43 6.88
C SER A 214 -12.41 0.36 7.85
N ASP A 215 -13.64 0.64 7.45
CA ASP A 215 -14.65 1.22 8.36
C ASP A 215 -14.93 0.28 9.56
N ILE A 216 -14.66 -1.01 9.41
CA ILE A 216 -14.80 -2.04 10.44
C ILE A 216 -13.55 -2.03 11.30
N LEU A 217 -13.74 -1.91 12.61
CA LEU A 217 -12.66 -1.93 13.60
C LEU A 217 -12.37 -3.38 14.00
N GLU A 218 -11.15 -3.82 13.76
CA GLU A 218 -10.64 -5.15 14.08
C GLU A 218 -9.33 -5.07 14.86
N GLY A 219 -9.09 -6.01 15.77
CA GLY A 219 -7.86 -6.04 16.59
C GLY A 219 -7.80 -4.98 17.70
N SER A 220 -7.07 -5.26 18.78
CA SER A 220 -6.97 -4.39 19.97
C SER A 220 -6.46 -2.98 19.64
N VAL A 221 -5.45 -2.88 18.77
CA VAL A 221 -4.79 -1.63 18.38
C VAL A 221 -5.77 -0.62 17.77
N MET A 222 -6.67 -1.06 16.89
CA MET A 222 -7.67 -0.15 16.32
C MET A 222 -8.64 0.33 17.40
N PHE A 223 -9.07 -0.53 18.32
CA PHE A 223 -9.99 -0.11 19.39
C PHE A 223 -9.37 0.91 20.35
N GLU A 224 -8.06 0.83 20.58
CA GLU A 224 -7.32 1.82 21.36
C GLU A 224 -7.20 3.15 20.61
N ALA A 225 -6.78 3.13 19.35
CA ALA A 225 -6.65 4.32 18.51
C ALA A 225 -7.98 5.08 18.32
N TYR A 226 -9.10 4.35 18.26
CA TYR A 226 -10.44 4.92 18.07
C TYR A 226 -11.21 5.13 19.40
N ARG A 227 -10.53 5.15 20.55
CA ARG A 227 -11.15 5.49 21.83
C ARG A 227 -11.72 6.92 21.79
N GLY A 228 -12.98 7.08 22.22
CA GLY A 228 -13.70 8.36 22.24
C GLY A 228 -14.42 8.72 20.94
N PHE A 229 -14.16 8.00 19.84
CA PHE A 229 -14.85 8.21 18.57
C PHE A 229 -16.28 7.66 18.59
N ASP A 230 -17.15 8.27 17.79
CA ASP A 230 -18.49 7.74 17.58
C ASP A 230 -18.39 6.47 16.73
N VAL A 231 -19.06 5.40 17.18
CA VAL A 231 -19.09 4.09 16.52
C VAL A 231 -20.52 3.56 16.44
N ILE A 232 -20.75 2.71 15.45
CA ILE A 232 -21.97 1.93 15.29
C ILE A 232 -21.61 0.48 15.59
N MET A 233 -22.06 -0.01 16.74
CA MET A 233 -21.89 -1.39 17.18
C MET A 233 -23.15 -2.19 16.85
N GLN A 234 -22.99 -3.30 16.13
CA GLN A 234 -24.06 -4.25 15.87
C GLN A 234 -23.79 -5.55 16.62
N GLY A 235 -24.77 -6.02 17.38
CA GLY A 235 -24.67 -7.27 18.13
C GLY A 235 -26.00 -8.00 18.26
N VAL A 236 -25.96 -9.23 18.75
CA VAL A 236 -27.15 -10.04 19.04
C VAL A 236 -27.62 -9.75 20.46
N ASP A 237 -28.92 -9.54 20.65
CA ASP A 237 -29.45 -9.34 22.01
C ASP A 237 -29.57 -10.69 22.74
N PRO A 238 -28.90 -10.89 23.89
CA PRO A 238 -28.98 -12.16 24.63
C PRO A 238 -30.40 -12.48 25.11
N LYS A 239 -31.29 -11.48 25.21
CA LYS A 239 -32.68 -11.69 25.65
C LYS A 239 -33.61 -12.16 24.53
N LYS A 240 -33.25 -11.89 23.26
CA LYS A 240 -34.10 -12.17 22.09
C LYS A 240 -33.23 -12.73 20.97
N PRO A 241 -32.92 -14.05 21.01
CA PRO A 241 -32.11 -14.66 19.98
C PRO A 241 -32.76 -14.43 18.61
N GLY A 242 -31.99 -13.91 17.66
CA GLY A 242 -32.45 -13.58 16.30
C GLY A 242 -32.75 -12.11 16.04
N LYS A 243 -32.84 -11.25 17.07
CA LYS A 243 -32.97 -9.80 16.87
C LYS A 243 -31.61 -9.12 16.99
N LYS A 244 -31.13 -8.53 15.88
CA LYS A 244 -29.94 -7.69 15.87
C LYS A 244 -30.23 -6.36 16.56
N LYS A 245 -29.33 -5.94 17.43
CA LYS A 245 -29.36 -4.68 18.17
C LYS A 245 -28.25 -3.79 17.63
N VAL A 246 -28.62 -2.63 17.14
CA VAL A 246 -27.70 -1.59 16.69
C VAL A 246 -27.59 -0.54 17.78
N LEU A 247 -26.36 -0.23 18.18
CA LEU A 247 -26.03 0.77 19.20
C LEU A 247 -25.12 1.81 18.57
N GLU A 248 -25.52 3.07 18.66
CA GLU A 248 -24.75 4.22 18.21
C GLU A 248 -24.29 5.00 19.45
N GLY A 249 -22.99 5.20 19.58
CA GLY A 249 -22.41 5.87 20.74
C GLY A 249 -20.90 6.02 20.65
N LYS A 250 -20.29 6.55 21.71
CA LYS A 250 -18.83 6.72 21.77
C LYS A 250 -18.15 5.45 22.24
N LEU A 251 -17.13 4.98 21.53
CA LEU A 251 -16.30 3.86 21.97
C LEU A 251 -15.53 4.28 23.22
N VAL A 252 -15.67 3.55 24.33
CA VAL A 252 -14.98 3.87 25.58
C VAL A 252 -13.72 3.03 25.73
N GLU A 253 -13.82 1.73 25.48
CA GLU A 253 -12.75 0.75 25.67
C GLU A 253 -13.22 -0.62 25.13
N ARG A 254 -12.27 -1.46 24.73
CA ARG A 254 -12.50 -2.88 24.46
C ARG A 254 -11.52 -3.73 25.25
N ASP A 255 -12.07 -4.52 26.16
CA ASP A 255 -11.35 -5.57 26.88
C ASP A 255 -11.45 -6.88 26.08
N ASP A 256 -10.70 -7.92 26.46
CA ASP A 256 -10.79 -9.26 25.85
C ASP A 256 -12.20 -9.86 25.93
N LYS A 257 -12.94 -9.51 26.99
CA LYS A 257 -14.27 -10.08 27.30
C LYS A 257 -15.42 -9.17 26.87
N PHE A 258 -15.26 -7.85 26.98
CA PHE A 258 -16.35 -6.90 26.83
C PHE A 258 -15.95 -5.67 26.04
N THR A 259 -16.87 -5.17 25.23
CA THR A 259 -16.78 -3.85 24.59
C THR A 259 -17.69 -2.86 25.33
N LYS A 260 -17.14 -1.71 25.70
CA LYS A 260 -17.85 -0.63 26.40
C LYS A 260 -18.14 0.52 25.43
N VAL A 261 -19.42 0.85 25.25
CA VAL A 261 -19.88 1.96 24.39
C VAL A 261 -20.75 2.91 25.21
N ASN A 262 -20.45 4.21 25.18
CA ASN A 262 -21.24 5.25 25.81
C ASN A 262 -22.36 5.72 24.88
N VAL A 263 -23.59 5.33 25.19
CA VAL A 263 -24.80 5.67 24.44
C VAL A 263 -25.56 6.74 25.21
N LYS A 264 -25.52 7.99 24.73
CA LYS A 264 -26.23 9.14 25.33
C LYS A 264 -25.95 9.33 26.83
N GLY A 265 -24.68 9.20 27.24
CA GLY A 265 -24.25 9.36 28.63
C GLY A 265 -24.39 8.10 29.49
N ARG A 266 -24.84 6.97 28.92
CA ARG A 266 -24.90 5.68 29.63
C ARG A 266 -23.93 4.69 29.02
N VAL A 267 -23.02 4.16 29.84
CA VAL A 267 -22.06 3.13 29.42
C VAL A 267 -22.77 1.78 29.31
N VAL A 268 -22.92 1.29 28.09
CA VAL A 268 -23.45 -0.03 27.77
C VAL A 268 -22.28 -0.99 27.61
N LYS A 269 -22.31 -2.10 28.36
CA LYS A 269 -21.33 -3.19 28.27
C LYS A 269 -21.93 -4.34 27.45
N MET A 270 -21.20 -4.82 26.44
CA MET A 270 -21.60 -5.95 25.60
C MET A 270 -20.47 -6.98 25.58
N LYS A 271 -20.79 -8.28 25.63
CA LYS A 271 -19.79 -9.33 25.50
C LYS A 271 -19.27 -9.37 24.07
N ASN A 272 -17.98 -9.60 23.90
CA ASN A 272 -17.39 -9.66 22.56
C ASN A 272 -17.98 -10.79 21.71
N GLU A 273 -18.45 -11.88 22.33
CA GLU A 273 -19.17 -12.98 21.66
C GLU A 273 -20.50 -12.55 21.04
N ASP A 274 -21.18 -11.56 21.65
CA ASP A 274 -22.46 -11.05 21.18
C ASP A 274 -22.29 -9.93 20.13
N VAL A 275 -21.08 -9.39 19.94
CA VAL A 275 -20.78 -8.32 18.99
C VAL A 275 -20.48 -8.93 17.63
N GLU A 276 -21.27 -8.55 16.61
CA GLU A 276 -21.07 -9.00 15.23
C GLU A 276 -19.98 -8.16 14.55
N PHE A 277 -20.05 -6.83 14.67
CA PHE A 277 -19.00 -5.91 14.22
C PHE A 277 -19.16 -4.54 14.87
N VAL A 278 -18.06 -3.78 14.89
CA VAL A 278 -18.02 -2.37 15.26
C VAL A 278 -17.53 -1.60 14.05
N LYS A 279 -18.27 -0.59 13.62
CA LYS A 279 -17.89 0.23 12.47
C LYS A 279 -17.92 1.72 12.80
N LEU A 280 -17.06 2.48 12.13
CA LEU A 280 -17.13 3.93 12.13
C LEU A 280 -18.39 4.39 11.37
N PRO A 281 -19.05 5.48 11.83
CA PRO A 281 -20.12 6.08 11.07
C PRO A 281 -19.55 6.63 9.77
N LYS A 282 -20.27 6.43 8.66
CA LYS A 282 -19.88 7.04 7.38
C LYS A 282 -19.72 8.54 7.58
N ALA A 283 -18.59 9.07 7.14
CA ALA A 283 -18.33 10.51 7.20
C ALA A 283 -19.55 11.26 6.67
N LYS A 284 -20.06 12.21 7.46
CA LYS A 284 -21.16 13.07 7.02
C LYS A 284 -20.64 13.86 5.83
N ARG A 285 -21.03 13.47 4.62
CA ARG A 285 -20.86 14.34 3.45
C ARG A 285 -21.62 15.60 3.79
N GLU A 286 -20.92 16.73 3.84
CA GLU A 286 -21.58 18.02 3.95
C GLU A 286 -22.72 18.04 2.92
N LYS A 287 -23.90 18.55 3.32
CA LYS A 287 -24.97 18.79 2.37
C LYS A 287 -24.46 19.86 1.41
N GLY A 288 -23.78 19.42 0.36
CA GLY A 288 -23.24 20.26 -0.68
C GLY A 288 -24.40 21.08 -1.25
N VAL A 289 -24.25 22.39 -1.07
CA VAL A 289 -24.95 23.45 -1.78
C VAL A 289 -24.99 23.06 -3.26
N ARG A 290 -26.20 22.95 -3.81
CA ARG A 290 -26.43 22.67 -5.23
C ARG A 290 -25.92 23.80 -6.10
#